data_AF-A0A072U2K5-F1
#
_entry.id   AF-A0A072U2K5-F1
#
_cell.length_a   1.000
_cell.length_b   1.000
_cell.length_c   1.000
_cell.angle_alpha   90.00
_cell.angle_beta   90.00
_cell.angle_gamma   90.00
#
_symmetry.space_group_name_H-M   'P 1'
#
loop_
_entity.id
_entity.type
_entity.pdbx_description
1 polymer ?
#
loop_
_entity_poly.entity_id
_entity_poly.type
_entity_poly.pdbx_seq_one_letter_code
_entity_poly.pdbx_strand_id
1 'polypeptide(L)'
;MADSVADVTHNVHSILSSSDRDFLLRNTGDQVKIDSLKGKKLGFYFSASWCGPCRGFTPKLVEVYDELSPNGEFEVVFVSADKDDEAFKSYFSKMPWLAIPFSDSETRGRLDELFHVNGIPHLALLDEAGKVITEDGVDIIRVYGAEAYPFTSKRVQELKDIEEEAKRNQSLRSILASRSRDFLISSDGNEIPISELEGKTVGLHFCATSYRACTLFTQKLKEVYKKLKENGENFEVVFIPLDDEEDAFKKELESAPWLSLPLKDKTCAKLIQYFELSELPTLVIIGPDGKTLHPNAAEAIEDHGVDAYPFTPEKFSELDEIAKAKEASQTLESVLVSGDQDFVIDKDGKKIPVSELVGKTVLLYFSAHWCPPCRAFLPKLIEAYHKIKAQNNDALEVVFISSDRDQESFNEFFAGMPWLALPFGDTRKEFLSRKFKVSGIPKLVAIGPSGQTVTKEARGLVGLYGADAYPFTEKRIKEIEAQKDDIAKGWPEKVTHETHEHELVLSRRNVYCCDGCKDEGDTWSYLCAECDFDLHPNCALGDKGSINGAKEEEKPKDGWVCDGDVCTKA
;
A
#
# COMPACT_ATOMS: atom_id res chain seq x y z
N MET A 1 -25.32 -1.55 0.86
CA MET A 1 -26.59 -0.79 0.87
C MET A 1 -26.28 0.55 0.27
N ALA A 2 -26.59 0.75 -1.00
CA ALA A 2 -26.34 2.00 -1.71
C ALA A 2 -27.64 2.34 -2.42
N ASP A 3 -28.47 3.14 -1.75
CA ASP A 3 -29.65 3.74 -2.34
C ASP A 3 -29.71 5.23 -1.94
N SER A 4 -29.97 6.04 -2.96
CA SER A 4 -30.44 7.44 -2.99
C SER A 4 -29.53 8.57 -2.49
N VAL A 5 -28.69 9.10 -3.38
CA VAL A 5 -28.43 10.58 -3.45
C VAL A 5 -28.80 11.15 -4.84
N ALA A 6 -29.27 10.32 -5.78
CA ALA A 6 -29.40 10.67 -7.19
C ALA A 6 -30.67 11.45 -7.59
N ASP A 7 -31.26 12.27 -6.72
CA ASP A 7 -32.47 13.05 -7.09
C ASP A 7 -32.56 14.47 -6.52
N VAL A 8 -31.41 15.09 -6.23
CA VAL A 8 -31.36 16.52 -5.86
C VAL A 8 -30.97 17.34 -7.10
N THR A 9 -31.87 18.23 -7.50
CA THR A 9 -31.61 19.22 -8.56
C THR A 9 -31.26 20.55 -7.90
N HIS A 10 -30.05 21.04 -8.15
CA HIS A 10 -29.59 22.32 -7.62
C HIS A 10 -29.87 23.44 -8.61
N ASN A 11 -30.37 24.56 -8.11
CA ASN A 11 -30.36 25.78 -8.90
C ASN A 11 -28.92 26.29 -8.99
N VAL A 12 -28.28 26.08 -10.15
CA VAL A 12 -26.89 26.47 -10.46
C VAL A 12 -26.62 27.93 -10.08
N HIS A 13 -27.55 28.85 -10.39
CA HIS A 13 -27.37 30.25 -10.04
C HIS A 13 -27.30 30.42 -8.53
N SER A 14 -28.24 29.84 -7.78
CA SER A 14 -28.29 29.94 -6.32
C SER A 14 -27.10 29.30 -5.60
N ILE A 15 -26.53 28.22 -6.14
CA ILE A 15 -25.33 27.60 -5.53
C ILE A 15 -24.04 28.35 -5.86
N LEU A 16 -24.03 29.14 -6.93
CA LEU A 16 -22.86 29.91 -7.35
C LEU A 16 -22.88 31.39 -6.97
N SER A 17 -24.04 31.98 -6.67
CA SER A 17 -24.17 33.39 -6.31
C SER A 17 -24.07 33.62 -4.80
N SER A 18 -23.66 34.83 -4.40
CA SER A 18 -23.83 35.34 -3.04
C SER A 18 -24.64 36.64 -3.05
N SER A 19 -24.92 37.24 -1.88
CA SER A 19 -25.64 38.52 -1.78
C SER A 19 -25.00 39.64 -2.61
N ASP A 20 -23.68 39.58 -2.78
CA ASP A 20 -22.87 40.65 -3.36
C ASP A 20 -22.12 40.22 -4.64
N ARG A 21 -22.36 39.00 -5.15
CA ARG A 21 -21.67 38.47 -6.35
C ARG A 21 -22.57 37.64 -7.27
N ASP A 22 -22.59 38.02 -8.55
CA ASP A 22 -23.26 37.31 -9.65
C ASP A 22 -22.31 36.81 -10.77
N PHE A 23 -20.99 36.79 -10.51
CA PHE A 23 -19.96 36.47 -11.50
C PHE A 23 -18.94 35.42 -11.02
N LEU A 24 -18.30 34.73 -11.95
CA LEU A 24 -17.12 33.89 -11.78
C LEU A 24 -15.90 34.54 -12.44
N LEU A 25 -14.70 34.03 -12.16
CA LEU A 25 -13.47 34.53 -12.76
C LEU A 25 -12.97 33.61 -13.86
N ARG A 26 -12.48 34.19 -14.96
CA ARG A 26 -11.51 33.54 -15.85
C ARG A 26 -10.11 33.63 -15.27
N ASN A 27 -9.22 32.77 -15.74
CA ASN A 27 -7.79 32.81 -15.40
C ASN A 27 -7.09 34.13 -15.84
N THR A 28 -7.70 34.89 -16.75
CA THR A 28 -7.31 36.26 -17.14
C THR A 28 -7.68 37.32 -16.12
N GLY A 29 -8.54 36.99 -15.15
CA GLY A 29 -9.17 37.92 -14.21
C GLY A 29 -10.51 38.48 -14.69
N ASP A 30 -10.94 38.16 -15.91
CA ASP A 30 -12.23 38.64 -16.45
C ASP A 30 -13.40 38.04 -15.68
N GLN A 31 -14.41 38.88 -15.41
CA GLN A 31 -15.64 38.46 -14.76
C GLN A 31 -16.63 37.90 -15.77
N VAL A 32 -17.20 36.73 -15.47
CA VAL A 32 -18.19 36.03 -16.30
C VAL A 32 -19.47 35.87 -15.50
N LYS A 33 -20.60 36.36 -16.02
CA LYS A 33 -21.89 36.20 -15.34
C LYS A 33 -22.26 34.73 -15.18
N ILE A 34 -22.71 34.36 -13.98
CA ILE A 34 -23.16 32.99 -13.65
C ILE A 34 -24.28 32.54 -14.60
N ASP A 35 -25.15 33.45 -15.03
CA ASP A 35 -26.23 33.19 -15.98
C ASP A 35 -25.78 32.61 -17.33
N SER A 36 -24.50 32.82 -17.71
CA SER A 36 -23.91 32.23 -18.93
C SER A 36 -23.72 30.70 -18.84
N LEU A 37 -23.85 30.13 -17.65
CA LEU A 37 -23.76 28.69 -17.39
C LEU A 37 -25.09 27.95 -17.51
N LYS A 38 -26.21 28.67 -17.70
CA LYS A 38 -27.53 28.06 -17.85
C LYS A 38 -27.56 27.11 -19.05
N GLY A 39 -28.05 25.90 -18.82
CA GLY A 39 -28.18 24.88 -19.87
C GLY A 39 -26.86 24.18 -20.24
N LYS A 40 -25.79 24.40 -19.48
CA LYS A 40 -24.52 23.66 -19.62
C LYS A 40 -24.44 22.55 -18.58
N LYS A 41 -23.79 21.45 -18.93
CA LYS A 41 -23.26 20.49 -17.96
C LYS A 41 -22.09 21.12 -17.23
N LEU A 42 -22.00 20.89 -15.93
CA LEU A 42 -21.02 21.54 -15.07
C LEU A 42 -20.14 20.52 -14.35
N GLY A 43 -18.85 20.83 -14.23
CA GLY A 43 -17.94 20.14 -13.32
C GLY A 43 -17.46 21.07 -12.21
N PHE A 44 -17.82 20.80 -10.96
CA PHE A 44 -17.24 21.49 -9.81
C PHE A 44 -15.95 20.80 -9.39
N TYR A 45 -14.82 21.45 -9.68
CA TYR A 45 -13.50 20.89 -9.45
C TYR A 45 -12.88 21.46 -8.17
N PHE A 46 -12.76 20.64 -7.14
CA PHE A 46 -12.14 20.99 -5.86
C PHE A 46 -10.70 20.56 -5.85
N SER A 47 -9.80 21.53 -5.68
CA SER A 47 -8.37 21.30 -5.87
C SER A 47 -7.52 22.39 -5.22
N ALA A 48 -6.21 22.14 -5.07
CA ALA A 48 -5.28 23.10 -4.52
C ALA A 48 -3.85 22.91 -5.07
N SER A 49 -3.11 24.01 -5.09
CA SER A 49 -1.72 24.06 -5.60
C SER A 49 -0.77 23.17 -4.80
N TRP A 50 -0.99 23.05 -3.48
CA TRP A 50 -0.16 22.28 -2.56
C TRP A 50 -0.38 20.76 -2.66
N CYS A 51 -1.51 20.33 -3.21
CA CYS A 51 -1.91 18.93 -3.33
C CYS A 51 -1.22 18.22 -4.51
N GLY A 52 -0.36 17.23 -4.20
CA GLY A 52 0.37 16.43 -5.20
C GLY A 52 -0.54 15.71 -6.20
N PRO A 53 -1.51 14.88 -5.73
CA PRO A 53 -2.46 14.19 -6.61
C PRO A 53 -3.26 15.15 -7.51
N CYS A 54 -3.61 16.33 -6.99
CA CYS A 54 -4.32 17.38 -7.73
C CYS A 54 -3.49 17.91 -8.91
N ARG A 55 -2.19 18.19 -8.68
CA ARG A 55 -1.28 18.61 -9.75
C ARG A 55 -1.11 17.54 -10.83
N GLY A 56 -1.21 16.25 -10.46
CA GLY A 56 -1.21 15.14 -11.42
C GLY A 56 -2.52 15.01 -12.21
N PHE A 57 -3.66 15.29 -11.59
CA PHE A 57 -4.98 15.17 -12.23
C PHE A 57 -5.35 16.36 -13.14
N THR A 58 -4.99 17.59 -12.77
CA THR A 58 -5.39 18.79 -13.54
C THR A 58 -5.05 18.72 -15.03
N PRO A 59 -3.84 18.32 -15.47
CA PRO A 59 -3.55 18.18 -16.90
C PRO A 59 -4.52 17.24 -17.62
N LYS A 60 -4.95 16.15 -16.97
CA LYS A 60 -5.90 15.20 -17.55
C LYS A 60 -7.30 15.81 -17.71
N LEU A 61 -7.74 16.60 -16.72
CA LEU A 61 -9.01 17.32 -16.83
C LEU A 61 -8.95 18.42 -17.90
N VAL A 62 -7.80 19.09 -18.08
CA VAL A 62 -7.59 20.05 -19.17
C VAL A 62 -7.74 19.39 -20.54
N GLU A 63 -7.11 18.22 -20.76
CA GLU A 63 -7.28 17.46 -22.01
C GLU A 63 -8.76 17.19 -22.31
N VAL A 64 -9.53 16.70 -21.34
CA VAL A 64 -10.96 16.42 -21.52
C VAL A 64 -11.76 17.70 -21.76
N TYR A 65 -11.46 18.77 -21.01
CA TYR A 65 -12.13 20.05 -21.18
C TYR A 65 -11.89 20.64 -22.58
N ASP A 66 -10.66 20.58 -23.09
CA ASP A 66 -10.30 21.09 -24.41
C ASP A 66 -11.00 20.30 -25.54
N GLU A 67 -11.26 19.01 -25.34
CA GLU A 67 -12.02 18.18 -26.27
C GLU A 67 -13.53 18.50 -26.27
N LEU A 68 -14.11 18.81 -25.10
CA LEU A 68 -15.56 18.97 -24.93
C LEU A 68 -16.04 20.42 -25.02
N SER A 69 -15.24 21.39 -24.61
CA SER A 69 -15.60 22.82 -24.55
C SER A 69 -15.92 23.48 -25.90
N PRO A 70 -15.37 23.06 -27.07
CA PRO A 70 -15.74 23.66 -28.36
C PRO A 70 -17.22 23.52 -28.72
N ASN A 71 -17.91 22.52 -28.17
CA ASN A 71 -19.34 22.31 -28.37
C ASN A 71 -20.20 23.27 -27.51
N GLY A 72 -19.60 23.94 -26.52
CA GLY A 72 -20.26 24.90 -25.63
C GLY A 72 -21.15 24.29 -24.56
N GLU A 73 -21.23 22.96 -24.48
CA GLU A 73 -22.15 22.21 -23.61
C GLU A 73 -21.58 21.85 -22.23
N PHE A 74 -20.25 21.91 -22.07
CA PHE A 74 -19.55 21.56 -20.82
C PHE A 74 -18.71 22.72 -20.30
N GLU A 75 -18.81 23.02 -19.01
CA GLU A 75 -18.00 24.02 -18.34
C GLU A 75 -17.51 23.51 -16.98
N VAL A 76 -16.32 23.93 -16.55
CA VAL A 76 -15.77 23.57 -15.24
C VAL A 76 -15.73 24.82 -14.35
N VAL A 77 -16.05 24.66 -13.07
CA VAL A 77 -15.93 25.68 -12.04
C VAL A 77 -14.94 25.20 -11.00
N PHE A 78 -13.78 25.85 -10.92
CA PHE A 78 -12.76 25.61 -9.94
C PHE A 78 -13.15 26.19 -8.58
N VAL A 79 -13.10 25.33 -7.56
CA VAL A 79 -13.29 25.66 -6.15
C VAL A 79 -11.97 25.41 -5.44
N SER A 80 -11.25 26.49 -5.14
CA SER A 80 -9.90 26.40 -4.57
C SER A 80 -9.92 26.10 -3.07
N ALA A 81 -9.07 25.16 -2.67
CA ALA A 81 -8.68 24.89 -1.27
C ALA A 81 -7.27 25.43 -0.96
N ASP A 82 -6.77 26.39 -1.76
CA ASP A 82 -5.52 27.09 -1.44
C ASP A 82 -5.68 27.95 -0.19
N LYS A 83 -4.55 28.21 0.49
CA LYS A 83 -4.54 28.98 1.75
C LYS A 83 -4.41 30.48 1.54
N ASP A 84 -3.98 30.89 0.36
CA ASP A 84 -3.75 32.29 0.01
C ASP A 84 -4.02 32.55 -1.49
N ASP A 85 -4.24 33.83 -1.79
CA ASP A 85 -4.62 34.31 -3.12
C ASP A 85 -3.50 34.18 -4.16
N GLU A 86 -2.23 34.20 -3.73
CA GLU A 86 -1.08 34.04 -4.62
C GLU A 86 -0.98 32.59 -5.13
N ALA A 87 -1.11 31.62 -4.23
CA ALA A 87 -1.18 30.20 -4.54
C ALA A 87 -2.36 29.88 -5.46
N PHE A 88 -3.55 30.42 -5.15
CA PHE A 88 -4.73 30.32 -6.01
C PHE A 88 -4.46 30.83 -7.43
N LYS A 89 -3.98 32.08 -7.58
CA LYS A 89 -3.71 32.69 -8.88
C LYS A 89 -2.67 31.93 -9.67
N SER A 90 -1.58 31.52 -9.02
CA SER A 90 -0.51 30.76 -9.66
C SER A 90 -1.01 29.44 -10.23
N TYR A 91 -1.85 28.72 -9.50
CA TYR A 91 -2.39 27.45 -9.95
C TYR A 91 -3.51 27.60 -10.99
N PHE A 92 -4.44 28.52 -10.75
CA PHE A 92 -5.56 28.80 -11.64
C PHE A 92 -5.11 29.35 -13.00
N SER A 93 -3.95 30.02 -13.07
CA SER A 93 -3.37 30.50 -14.35
C SER A 93 -3.14 29.38 -15.39
N LYS A 94 -3.07 28.12 -14.94
CA LYS A 94 -2.84 26.93 -15.77
C LYS A 94 -4.14 26.23 -16.21
N MET A 95 -5.31 26.76 -15.84
CA MET A 95 -6.61 26.13 -16.06
C MET A 95 -7.44 26.95 -17.07
N PRO A 96 -8.08 26.33 -18.07
CA PRO A 96 -8.83 27.04 -19.12
C PRO A 96 -10.27 27.43 -18.72
N TRP A 97 -10.73 27.01 -17.54
CA TRP A 97 -12.12 27.13 -17.07
C TRP A 97 -12.33 28.27 -16.06
N LEU A 98 -13.52 28.34 -15.46
CA LEU A 98 -13.91 29.40 -14.52
C LEU A 98 -13.57 29.06 -13.07
N ALA A 99 -13.52 30.05 -12.18
CA ALA A 99 -13.32 29.84 -10.74
C ALA A 99 -14.25 30.69 -9.87
N ILE A 100 -14.58 30.18 -8.69
CA ILE A 100 -15.10 31.01 -7.59
C ILE A 100 -13.96 31.95 -7.15
N PRO A 101 -14.19 33.26 -6.99
CA PRO A 101 -13.17 34.15 -6.47
C PRO A 101 -12.61 33.67 -5.14
N PHE A 102 -11.29 33.74 -4.95
CA PHE A 102 -10.65 33.30 -3.72
C PHE A 102 -11.21 34.00 -2.46
N SER A 103 -11.54 35.29 -2.62
CA SER A 103 -12.15 36.12 -1.58
C SER A 103 -13.54 35.67 -1.13
N ASP A 104 -14.24 34.86 -1.92
CA ASP A 104 -15.56 34.32 -1.59
C ASP A 104 -15.41 32.95 -0.90
N SER A 105 -14.89 32.98 0.32
CA SER A 105 -14.69 31.76 1.12
C SER A 105 -16.00 31.10 1.52
N GLU A 106 -17.07 31.90 1.71
CA GLU A 106 -18.40 31.39 2.09
C GLU A 106 -18.98 30.50 0.99
N THR A 107 -18.97 30.94 -0.28
CA THR A 107 -19.45 30.09 -1.38
C THR A 107 -18.58 28.86 -1.56
N ARG A 108 -17.25 28.99 -1.42
CA ARG A 108 -16.35 27.83 -1.50
C ARG A 108 -16.65 26.79 -0.42
N GLY A 109 -16.80 27.21 0.84
CA GLY A 109 -17.14 26.31 1.95
C GLY A 109 -18.51 25.65 1.78
N ARG A 110 -19.52 26.41 1.35
CA ARG A 110 -20.85 25.85 1.08
C ARG A 110 -20.85 24.82 -0.04
N LEU A 111 -20.06 25.03 -1.10
CA LEU A 111 -19.92 24.04 -2.18
C LEU A 111 -19.18 22.79 -1.71
N ASP A 112 -18.17 22.96 -0.86
CA ASP A 112 -17.41 21.86 -0.25
C ASP A 112 -18.33 20.94 0.58
N GLU A 113 -19.17 21.54 1.43
CA GLU A 113 -20.20 20.83 2.19
C GLU A 113 -21.27 20.19 1.28
N LEU A 114 -21.74 20.92 0.27
CA LEU A 114 -22.83 20.48 -0.62
C LEU A 114 -22.47 19.20 -1.39
N PHE A 115 -21.21 19.09 -1.80
CA PHE A 115 -20.67 17.95 -2.57
C PHE A 115 -19.81 17.02 -1.71
N HIS A 116 -19.97 17.07 -0.38
CA HIS A 116 -19.38 16.12 0.56
C HIS A 116 -17.87 15.88 0.33
N VAL A 117 -17.11 16.96 0.16
CA VAL A 117 -15.70 16.88 -0.24
C VAL A 117 -14.82 16.40 0.93
N ASN A 118 -14.60 15.09 0.99
CA ASN A 118 -13.77 14.45 2.03
C ASN A 118 -12.26 14.43 1.70
N GLY A 119 -11.88 14.94 0.52
CA GLY A 119 -10.50 14.97 0.07
C GLY A 119 -10.38 15.54 -1.34
N ILE A 120 -9.20 16.05 -1.70
CA ILE A 120 -8.91 16.61 -3.02
C ILE A 120 -7.82 15.79 -3.75
N PRO A 121 -7.88 15.67 -5.10
CA PRO A 121 -8.86 16.29 -6.00
C PRO A 121 -10.25 15.66 -5.90
N HIS A 122 -11.29 16.48 -6.03
CA HIS A 122 -12.69 16.02 -6.12
C HIS A 122 -13.37 16.72 -7.30
N LEU A 123 -14.26 16.01 -8.02
CA LEU A 123 -14.94 16.53 -9.20
C LEU A 123 -16.40 16.06 -9.22
N ALA A 124 -17.31 16.96 -8.89
CA ALA A 124 -18.74 16.72 -8.98
C ALA A 124 -19.27 17.15 -10.35
N LEU A 125 -19.91 16.24 -11.08
CA LEU A 125 -20.44 16.46 -12.42
C LEU A 125 -21.97 16.58 -12.37
N LEU A 126 -22.51 17.64 -12.96
CA LEU A 126 -23.93 17.96 -13.00
C LEU A 126 -24.44 18.07 -14.44
N ASP A 127 -25.72 17.75 -14.63
CA ASP A 127 -26.41 17.94 -15.90
C ASP A 127 -26.85 19.40 -16.12
N GLU A 128 -27.47 19.67 -17.27
CA GLU A 128 -27.96 21.00 -17.68
C GLU A 128 -29.04 21.56 -16.76
N ALA A 129 -29.75 20.70 -16.01
CA ALA A 129 -30.76 21.09 -15.04
C ALA A 129 -30.15 21.37 -13.66
N GLY A 130 -28.86 21.07 -13.46
CA GLY A 130 -28.18 21.16 -12.17
C GLY A 130 -28.42 19.93 -11.29
N LYS A 131 -28.83 18.80 -11.85
CA LYS A 131 -28.89 17.52 -11.13
C LYS A 131 -27.50 16.89 -11.10
N VAL A 132 -27.10 16.39 -9.93
CA VAL A 132 -25.83 15.67 -9.78
C VAL A 132 -25.88 14.36 -10.56
N ILE A 133 -24.95 14.22 -11.51
CA ILE A 133 -24.74 12.99 -12.29
C ILE A 133 -23.87 12.03 -11.48
N THR A 134 -22.77 12.52 -10.92
CA THR A 134 -21.81 11.75 -10.11
C THR A 134 -20.86 12.68 -9.36
N GLU A 135 -20.41 12.27 -8.18
CA GLU A 135 -19.32 12.90 -7.42
C GLU A 135 -17.97 12.17 -7.65
N ASP A 136 -17.99 11.02 -8.33
CA ASP A 136 -16.80 10.22 -8.68
C ASP A 136 -16.14 10.71 -9.99
N GLY A 137 -16.24 11.99 -10.32
CA GLY A 137 -15.80 12.53 -11.61
C GLY A 137 -14.31 12.38 -11.84
N VAL A 138 -13.49 12.42 -10.78
CA VAL A 138 -12.03 12.24 -10.89
C VAL A 138 -11.68 10.88 -11.47
N ASP A 139 -12.30 9.81 -10.95
CA ASP A 139 -12.02 8.44 -11.37
C ASP A 139 -12.55 8.19 -12.78
N ILE A 140 -13.74 8.69 -13.10
CA ILE A 140 -14.30 8.61 -14.46
C ILE A 140 -13.38 9.28 -15.48
N ILE A 141 -12.87 10.48 -15.19
CA ILE A 141 -11.96 11.22 -16.09
C ILE A 141 -10.61 10.50 -16.22
N ARG A 142 -10.08 9.93 -15.13
CA ARG A 142 -8.83 9.17 -15.16
C ARG A 142 -8.93 7.92 -16.04
N VAL A 143 -10.05 7.19 -15.92
CA VAL A 143 -10.22 5.91 -16.61
C VAL A 143 -10.66 6.12 -18.07
N TYR A 144 -11.69 6.93 -18.29
CA TYR A 144 -12.39 7.02 -19.57
C TYR A 144 -12.19 8.34 -20.32
N GLY A 145 -11.66 9.37 -19.66
CA GLY A 145 -11.47 10.69 -20.26
C GLY A 145 -12.75 11.26 -20.88
N ALA A 146 -12.66 11.83 -22.08
CA ALA A 146 -13.78 12.45 -22.79
C ALA A 146 -14.83 11.43 -23.29
N GLU A 147 -14.45 10.16 -23.46
CA GLU A 147 -15.38 9.11 -23.95
C GLU A 147 -16.52 8.84 -22.97
N ALA A 148 -16.32 9.17 -21.70
CA ALA A 148 -17.35 9.09 -20.68
C ALA A 148 -18.45 10.12 -20.84
N TYR A 149 -18.26 11.21 -21.58
CA TYR A 149 -19.31 12.22 -21.82
C TYR A 149 -20.57 11.54 -22.40
N PRO A 150 -21.79 11.80 -21.88
CA PRO A 150 -22.19 12.86 -20.95
C PRO A 150 -22.03 12.57 -19.44
N PHE A 151 -21.11 11.67 -19.07
CA PHE A 151 -20.75 11.24 -17.72
C PHE A 151 -21.84 10.51 -16.93
N THR A 152 -22.97 10.22 -17.57
CA THR A 152 -24.07 9.47 -16.95
C THR A 152 -23.62 8.07 -16.55
N SER A 153 -24.19 7.55 -15.46
CA SER A 153 -23.93 6.17 -15.02
C SER A 153 -24.22 5.15 -16.13
N LYS A 154 -25.23 5.40 -16.98
CA LYS A 154 -25.52 4.59 -18.17
C LYS A 154 -24.35 4.57 -19.14
N ARG A 155 -23.79 5.74 -19.49
CA ARG A 155 -22.65 5.83 -20.42
C ARG A 155 -21.40 5.16 -19.84
N VAL A 156 -21.13 5.37 -18.56
CA VAL A 156 -20.01 4.71 -17.87
C VAL A 156 -20.22 3.18 -17.86
N GLN A 157 -21.45 2.71 -17.63
CA GLN A 157 -21.76 1.28 -17.71
C GLN A 157 -21.57 0.73 -19.12
N GLU A 158 -22.00 1.45 -20.16
CA GLU A 158 -21.74 1.06 -21.57
C GLU A 158 -20.24 0.91 -21.85
N LEU A 159 -19.40 1.82 -21.36
CA LEU A 159 -17.94 1.73 -21.50
C LEU A 159 -17.37 0.50 -20.76
N LYS A 160 -17.83 0.25 -19.54
CA LYS A 160 -17.47 -0.96 -18.78
C LYS A 160 -17.87 -2.23 -19.52
N ASP A 161 -19.08 -2.28 -20.07
CA ASP A 161 -19.56 -3.43 -20.83
C ASP A 161 -18.73 -3.66 -22.10
N ILE A 162 -18.28 -2.58 -22.76
CA ILE A 162 -17.35 -2.66 -23.91
C ILE A 162 -15.99 -3.22 -23.48
N GLU A 163 -15.44 -2.75 -22.36
CA GLU A 163 -14.17 -3.26 -21.81
C GLU A 163 -14.27 -4.74 -21.42
N GLU A 164 -15.35 -5.13 -20.74
CA GLU A 164 -15.59 -6.51 -20.33
C GLU A 164 -15.81 -7.43 -21.54
N GLU A 165 -16.52 -6.97 -22.58
CA GLU A 165 -16.65 -7.74 -23.81
C GLU A 165 -15.32 -7.83 -24.58
N ALA A 166 -14.49 -6.79 -24.53
CA ALA A 166 -13.13 -6.83 -25.08
C ALA A 166 -12.23 -7.82 -24.30
N LYS A 167 -12.33 -7.87 -22.96
CA LYS A 167 -11.68 -8.90 -22.12
C LYS A 167 -12.23 -10.30 -22.41
N ARG A 168 -13.54 -10.46 -22.57
CA ARG A 168 -14.17 -11.74 -22.95
C ARG A 168 -13.72 -12.23 -24.31
N ASN A 169 -13.54 -11.34 -25.28
CA ASN A 169 -13.06 -11.63 -26.62
C ASN A 169 -11.54 -11.45 -26.78
N GLN A 170 -10.81 -11.31 -25.68
CA GLN A 170 -9.37 -11.14 -25.66
C GLN A 170 -8.67 -12.21 -26.49
N SER A 171 -7.72 -11.76 -27.30
CA SER A 171 -6.77 -12.58 -28.02
C SER A 171 -5.39 -11.96 -27.89
N LEU A 172 -4.33 -12.75 -28.13
CA LEU A 172 -2.97 -12.24 -28.11
C LEU A 172 -2.80 -11.06 -29.08
N ARG A 173 -3.40 -11.14 -30.27
CA ARG A 173 -3.40 -10.06 -31.26
C ARG A 173 -4.11 -8.80 -30.75
N SER A 174 -5.25 -8.92 -30.07
CA SER A 174 -5.95 -7.74 -29.52
C SER A 174 -5.15 -7.02 -28.43
N ILE A 175 -4.27 -7.73 -27.73
CA ILE A 175 -3.40 -7.18 -26.68
C ILE A 175 -2.16 -6.54 -27.31
N LEU A 176 -1.45 -7.29 -28.17
CA LEU A 176 -0.13 -6.91 -28.64
C LEU A 176 -0.13 -6.13 -29.95
N ALA A 177 -1.19 -6.14 -30.76
CA ALA A 177 -1.22 -5.42 -32.03
C ALA A 177 -1.79 -4.00 -31.85
N SER A 178 -1.39 -3.11 -32.76
CA SER A 178 -2.02 -1.79 -32.93
C SER A 178 -2.51 -1.64 -34.36
N ARG A 179 -3.21 -0.54 -34.66
CA ARG A 179 -3.65 -0.24 -36.04
C ARG A 179 -2.48 -0.13 -37.03
N SER A 180 -1.29 0.20 -36.56
CA SER A 180 -0.10 0.46 -37.38
C SER A 180 1.01 -0.57 -37.20
N ARG A 181 0.84 -1.58 -36.33
CA ARG A 181 1.86 -2.59 -36.04
C ARG A 181 1.23 -3.93 -35.68
N ASP A 182 1.71 -4.99 -36.31
CA ASP A 182 1.34 -6.38 -36.04
C ASP A 182 2.56 -7.30 -35.79
N PHE A 183 3.72 -6.72 -35.46
CA PHE A 183 4.96 -7.43 -35.17
C PHE A 183 5.56 -7.08 -33.80
N LEU A 184 6.47 -7.92 -33.32
CA LEU A 184 7.36 -7.71 -32.16
C LEU A 184 8.81 -7.61 -32.66
N ILE A 185 9.74 -7.17 -31.80
CA ILE A 185 11.16 -7.06 -32.13
C ILE A 185 11.95 -8.18 -31.44
N SER A 186 12.83 -8.86 -32.17
CA SER A 186 13.77 -9.85 -31.61
C SER A 186 15.07 -9.23 -31.11
N SER A 187 15.94 -10.03 -30.46
CA SER A 187 17.26 -9.59 -29.98
C SER A 187 18.14 -8.99 -31.08
N ASP A 188 17.99 -9.47 -32.32
CA ASP A 188 18.75 -9.01 -33.49
C ASP A 188 18.10 -7.82 -34.20
N GLY A 189 17.00 -7.28 -33.65
CA GLY A 189 16.24 -6.16 -34.22
C GLY A 189 15.29 -6.55 -35.36
N ASN A 190 15.08 -7.84 -35.61
CA ASN A 190 14.16 -8.30 -36.65
C ASN A 190 12.69 -8.18 -36.20
N GLU A 191 11.82 -7.87 -37.15
CA GLU A 191 10.37 -7.84 -36.93
C GLU A 191 9.78 -9.26 -37.03
N ILE A 192 9.09 -9.69 -35.97
CA ILE A 192 8.48 -11.02 -35.85
C ILE A 192 6.95 -10.85 -35.78
N PRO A 193 6.17 -11.39 -36.72
CA PRO A 193 4.72 -11.29 -36.70
C PRO A 193 4.12 -11.84 -35.40
N ILE A 194 3.15 -11.13 -34.82
CA ILE A 194 2.47 -11.58 -33.58
C ILE A 194 1.81 -12.95 -33.76
N SER A 195 1.39 -13.30 -34.97
CA SER A 195 0.80 -14.61 -35.30
C SER A 195 1.74 -15.79 -35.01
N GLU A 196 3.06 -15.59 -34.95
CA GLU A 196 4.01 -16.65 -34.58
C GLU A 196 3.91 -17.09 -33.11
N LEU A 197 3.23 -16.30 -32.28
CA LEU A 197 2.99 -16.60 -30.87
C LEU A 197 1.59 -17.17 -30.62
N GLU A 198 0.72 -17.24 -31.63
CA GLU A 198 -0.61 -17.83 -31.48
C GLU A 198 -0.52 -19.32 -31.13
N GLY A 199 -1.32 -19.78 -30.16
CA GLY A 199 -1.26 -21.15 -29.67
C GLY A 199 -0.12 -21.45 -28.68
N LYS A 200 0.69 -20.44 -28.30
CA LYS A 200 1.72 -20.56 -27.27
C LYS A 200 1.24 -19.95 -25.95
N THR A 201 1.82 -20.39 -24.83
CA THR A 201 1.70 -19.66 -23.56
C THR A 201 2.68 -18.49 -23.61
N VAL A 202 2.21 -17.27 -23.38
CA VAL A 202 3.01 -16.05 -23.52
C VAL A 202 3.03 -15.28 -22.20
N GLY A 203 4.22 -15.06 -21.63
CA GLY A 203 4.42 -14.16 -20.50
C GLY A 203 4.68 -12.74 -20.97
N LEU A 204 3.82 -11.79 -20.62
CA LEU A 204 4.04 -10.36 -20.83
C LEU A 204 4.83 -9.81 -19.63
N HIS A 205 6.12 -9.53 -19.85
CA HIS A 205 7.05 -9.10 -18.81
C HIS A 205 7.13 -7.58 -18.75
N PHE A 206 6.45 -6.98 -17.77
CA PHE A 206 6.42 -5.55 -17.54
C PHE A 206 7.53 -5.15 -16.57
N CYS A 207 8.48 -4.35 -17.05
CA CYS A 207 9.58 -3.90 -16.22
C CYS A 207 10.15 -2.54 -16.63
N ALA A 208 10.63 -1.82 -15.61
CA ALA A 208 11.54 -0.70 -15.76
C ALA A 208 12.97 -1.18 -15.44
N THR A 209 13.87 -1.03 -16.40
CA THR A 209 15.30 -1.40 -16.28
C THR A 209 16.02 -0.62 -15.16
N SER A 210 15.53 0.58 -14.85
CA SER A 210 16.01 1.40 -13.73
C SER A 210 15.65 0.84 -12.34
N TYR A 211 14.70 -0.09 -12.25
CA TYR A 211 14.24 -0.63 -10.97
C TYR A 211 14.97 -1.93 -10.60
N ARG A 212 15.62 -1.95 -9.44
CA ARG A 212 16.48 -3.08 -9.03
C ARG A 212 15.73 -4.41 -8.92
N ALA A 213 14.51 -4.40 -8.41
CA ALA A 213 13.69 -5.62 -8.30
C ALA A 213 13.41 -6.22 -9.68
N CYS A 214 13.14 -5.35 -10.66
CA CYS A 214 13.01 -5.72 -12.07
C CYS A 214 14.25 -6.44 -12.61
N THR A 215 15.45 -5.92 -12.35
CA THR A 215 16.68 -6.58 -12.78
C THR A 215 16.85 -7.97 -12.17
N LEU A 216 16.58 -8.13 -10.88
CA LEU A 216 16.71 -9.41 -10.17
C LEU A 216 15.73 -10.45 -10.72
N PHE A 217 14.47 -10.06 -10.88
CA PHE A 217 13.43 -10.92 -11.43
C PHE A 217 13.71 -11.31 -12.88
N THR A 218 14.15 -10.37 -13.72
CA THR A 218 14.52 -10.67 -15.11
C THR A 218 15.59 -11.77 -15.20
N GLN A 219 16.59 -11.77 -14.32
CA GLN A 219 17.58 -12.87 -14.28
C GLN A 219 16.93 -14.20 -13.92
N LYS A 220 16.04 -14.22 -12.93
CA LYS A 220 15.30 -15.43 -12.55
C LYS A 220 14.42 -15.94 -13.69
N LEU A 221 13.74 -15.04 -14.39
CA LEU A 221 12.90 -15.36 -15.53
C LEU A 221 13.73 -15.95 -16.69
N LYS A 222 14.95 -15.45 -16.94
CA LYS A 222 15.87 -16.04 -17.94
C LYS A 222 16.23 -17.49 -17.59
N GLU A 223 16.49 -17.80 -16.32
CA GLU A 223 16.77 -19.17 -15.87
C GLU A 223 15.57 -20.10 -16.10
N VAL A 224 14.36 -19.65 -15.74
CA VAL A 224 13.12 -20.41 -15.91
C VAL A 224 12.82 -20.62 -17.39
N TYR A 225 12.88 -19.56 -18.19
CA TYR A 225 12.65 -19.61 -19.62
C TYR A 225 13.58 -20.60 -20.31
N LYS A 226 14.88 -20.55 -20.00
CA LYS A 226 15.86 -21.49 -20.55
C LYS A 226 15.50 -22.95 -20.23
N LYS A 227 15.15 -23.25 -18.98
CA LYS A 227 14.74 -24.61 -18.58
C LYS A 227 13.47 -25.07 -19.29
N LEU A 228 12.48 -24.19 -19.44
CA LEU A 228 11.25 -24.51 -20.17
C LEU A 228 11.53 -24.81 -21.65
N LYS A 229 12.41 -24.03 -22.30
CA LYS A 229 12.85 -24.32 -23.67
C LYS A 229 13.60 -25.65 -23.79
N GLU A 230 14.50 -25.95 -22.85
CA GLU A 230 15.21 -27.24 -22.79
C GLU A 230 14.26 -28.43 -22.61
N ASN A 231 13.17 -28.24 -21.87
CA ASN A 231 12.11 -29.24 -21.69
C ASN A 231 11.15 -29.34 -22.90
N GLY A 232 11.29 -28.49 -23.92
CA GLY A 232 10.43 -28.47 -25.10
C GLY A 232 9.07 -27.80 -24.86
N GLU A 233 8.92 -27.01 -23.80
CA GLU A 233 7.67 -26.35 -23.46
C GLU A 233 7.41 -25.14 -24.36
N ASN A 234 6.14 -24.94 -24.71
CA ASN A 234 5.71 -23.89 -25.64
C ASN A 234 5.43 -22.56 -24.93
N PHE A 235 6.43 -22.06 -24.20
CA PHE A 235 6.39 -20.80 -23.46
C PHE A 235 7.24 -19.73 -24.16
N GLU A 236 6.67 -18.57 -24.47
CA GLU A 236 7.38 -17.38 -24.94
C GLU A 236 7.26 -16.24 -23.93
N VAL A 237 8.20 -15.30 -23.99
CA VAL A 237 8.13 -14.05 -23.22
C VAL A 237 8.08 -12.88 -24.20
N VAL A 238 7.29 -11.87 -23.87
CA VAL A 238 7.28 -10.57 -24.55
C VAL A 238 7.59 -9.49 -23.54
N PHE A 239 8.73 -8.84 -23.69
CA PHE A 239 9.13 -7.72 -22.87
C PHE A 239 8.32 -6.47 -23.21
N ILE A 240 7.76 -5.83 -22.18
CA ILE A 240 7.00 -4.60 -22.25
C ILE A 240 7.82 -3.50 -21.53
N PRO A 241 8.58 -2.68 -22.28
CA PRO A 241 9.42 -1.65 -21.67
C PRO A 241 8.55 -0.55 -21.05
N LEU A 242 8.83 -0.23 -19.78
CA LEU A 242 8.12 0.81 -19.03
C LEU A 242 8.92 2.12 -18.86
N ASP A 243 10.23 2.08 -19.11
CA ASP A 243 11.07 3.27 -19.17
C ASP A 243 11.50 3.59 -20.60
N ASP A 244 11.97 4.83 -20.78
CA ASP A 244 12.34 5.39 -22.08
C ASP A 244 13.87 5.38 -22.30
N GLU A 245 14.61 4.59 -21.50
CA GLU A 245 16.07 4.52 -21.48
C GLU A 245 16.61 3.64 -22.62
N GLU A 246 16.97 4.26 -23.74
CA GLU A 246 17.32 3.55 -24.98
C GLU A 246 18.51 2.59 -24.83
N ASP A 247 19.57 2.99 -24.14
CA ASP A 247 20.76 2.15 -23.94
C ASP A 247 20.47 0.95 -23.03
N ALA A 248 19.65 1.15 -21.98
CA ALA A 248 19.23 0.08 -21.10
C ALA A 248 18.30 -0.91 -21.80
N PHE A 249 17.37 -0.39 -22.62
CA PHE A 249 16.50 -1.20 -23.47
C PHE A 249 17.30 -2.07 -24.45
N LYS A 250 18.25 -1.49 -25.18
CA LYS A 250 19.12 -2.24 -26.11
C LYS A 250 19.89 -3.34 -25.40
N LYS A 251 20.50 -3.02 -24.25
CA LYS A 251 21.23 -4.00 -23.44
C LYS A 251 20.33 -5.13 -22.96
N GLU A 252 19.11 -4.83 -22.55
CA GLU A 252 18.15 -5.87 -22.16
C GLU A 252 17.77 -6.74 -23.37
N LEU A 253 17.40 -6.13 -24.49
CA LEU A 253 17.02 -6.80 -25.73
C LEU A 253 18.13 -7.72 -26.28
N GLU A 254 19.39 -7.27 -26.27
CA GLU A 254 20.55 -8.08 -26.69
C GLU A 254 20.84 -9.25 -25.75
N SER A 255 20.52 -9.09 -24.46
CA SER A 255 20.81 -10.10 -23.43
C SER A 255 19.65 -11.08 -23.19
N ALA A 256 18.46 -10.78 -23.70
CA ALA A 256 17.26 -11.54 -23.43
C ALA A 256 16.95 -12.53 -24.56
N PRO A 257 16.56 -13.77 -24.24
CA PRO A 257 16.27 -14.80 -25.23
C PRO A 257 14.84 -14.73 -25.79
N TRP A 258 14.21 -13.56 -25.71
CA TRP A 258 12.78 -13.37 -25.96
C TRP A 258 12.48 -12.09 -26.75
N LEU A 259 11.21 -11.91 -27.13
CA LEU A 259 10.76 -10.80 -27.97
C LEU A 259 10.41 -9.57 -27.12
N SER A 260 10.29 -8.42 -27.76
CA SER A 260 9.91 -7.17 -27.10
C SER A 260 8.93 -6.36 -27.93
N LEU A 261 8.10 -5.56 -27.27
CA LEU A 261 7.50 -4.39 -27.92
C LEU A 261 8.59 -3.34 -28.21
N PRO A 262 8.42 -2.52 -29.27
CA PRO A 262 9.30 -1.38 -29.52
C PRO A 262 9.31 -0.42 -28.32
N LEU A 263 10.47 0.19 -28.06
CA LEU A 263 10.58 1.27 -27.09
C LEU A 263 9.62 2.41 -27.48
N LYS A 264 8.93 3.01 -26.49
CA LYS A 264 7.93 4.07 -26.67
C LYS A 264 6.71 3.67 -27.52
N ASP A 265 6.44 2.37 -27.69
CA ASP A 265 5.19 1.93 -28.31
C ASP A 265 3.99 2.35 -27.44
N LYS A 266 3.02 3.04 -28.05
CA LYS A 266 1.81 3.52 -27.36
C LYS A 266 0.97 2.37 -26.79
N THR A 267 1.16 1.15 -27.27
CA THR A 267 0.53 -0.06 -26.75
C THR A 267 0.98 -0.32 -25.31
N CYS A 268 2.23 -0.01 -24.92
CA CYS A 268 2.70 -0.22 -23.54
C CYS A 268 1.80 0.49 -22.52
N ALA A 269 1.50 1.77 -22.73
CA ALA A 269 0.61 2.54 -21.84
C ALA A 269 -0.81 1.94 -21.78
N LYS A 270 -1.33 1.45 -22.91
CA LYS A 270 -2.63 0.78 -22.94
C LYS A 270 -2.63 -0.51 -22.15
N LEU A 271 -1.54 -1.28 -22.20
CA LEU A 271 -1.42 -2.54 -21.47
C LEU A 271 -1.33 -2.34 -19.97
N ILE A 272 -0.62 -1.29 -19.51
CA ILE A 272 -0.57 -0.91 -18.09
C ILE A 272 -1.98 -0.68 -17.56
N GLN A 273 -2.81 0.06 -18.31
CA GLN A 273 -4.20 0.31 -17.95
C GLN A 273 -5.07 -0.95 -18.06
N TYR A 274 -4.93 -1.71 -19.15
CA TYR A 274 -5.76 -2.89 -19.42
C TYR A 274 -5.60 -4.00 -18.37
N PHE A 275 -4.38 -4.20 -17.88
CA PHE A 275 -4.06 -5.18 -16.84
C PHE A 275 -4.00 -4.58 -15.44
N GLU A 276 -4.34 -3.31 -15.27
CA GLU A 276 -4.44 -2.63 -13.97
C GLU A 276 -3.16 -2.81 -13.12
N LEU A 277 -1.99 -2.60 -13.73
CA LEU A 277 -0.70 -2.82 -13.07
C LEU A 277 -0.55 -1.98 -11.81
N SER A 278 -0.35 -2.65 -10.67
CA SER A 278 -0.20 -2.03 -9.35
C SER A 278 1.20 -2.21 -8.75
N GLU A 279 2.00 -3.13 -9.27
CA GLU A 279 3.33 -3.47 -8.75
C GLU A 279 4.31 -3.84 -9.86
N LEU A 280 5.60 -3.78 -9.55
CA LEU A 280 6.68 -4.21 -10.43
C LEU A 280 7.70 -5.04 -9.64
N PRO A 281 8.30 -6.07 -10.27
CA PRO A 281 8.05 -6.56 -11.62
C PRO A 281 6.68 -7.26 -11.76
N THR A 282 6.10 -7.22 -12.97
CA THR A 282 4.84 -7.93 -13.27
C THR A 282 5.01 -8.84 -14.48
N LEU A 283 4.56 -10.10 -14.35
CA LEU A 283 4.52 -11.07 -15.44
C LEU A 283 3.08 -11.57 -15.67
N VAL A 284 2.35 -10.96 -16.60
CA VAL A 284 1.01 -11.42 -16.98
C VAL A 284 1.15 -12.67 -17.85
N ILE A 285 0.43 -13.75 -17.53
CA ILE A 285 0.44 -14.97 -18.33
C ILE A 285 -0.78 -15.01 -19.24
N ILE A 286 -0.54 -15.10 -20.54
CA ILE A 286 -1.54 -15.33 -21.58
C ILE A 286 -1.46 -16.79 -22.02
N GLY A 287 -2.60 -17.48 -22.00
CA GLY A 287 -2.71 -18.87 -22.42
C GLY A 287 -2.68 -19.05 -23.94
N PRO A 288 -2.55 -20.30 -24.41
CA PRO A 288 -2.58 -20.64 -25.84
C PRO A 288 -3.83 -20.16 -26.60
N ASP A 289 -4.94 -19.98 -25.89
CA ASP A 289 -6.22 -19.46 -26.41
C ASP A 289 -6.26 -17.92 -26.51
N GLY A 290 -5.19 -17.24 -26.09
CA GLY A 290 -5.09 -15.79 -26.06
C GLY A 290 -5.76 -15.14 -24.84
N LYS A 291 -6.28 -15.93 -23.89
CA LYS A 291 -6.89 -15.43 -22.64
C LYS A 291 -5.85 -15.29 -21.53
N THR A 292 -6.12 -14.41 -20.58
CA THR A 292 -5.25 -14.24 -19.41
C THR A 292 -5.44 -15.43 -18.47
N LEU A 293 -4.37 -16.19 -18.23
CA LEU A 293 -4.33 -17.29 -17.26
C LEU A 293 -3.97 -16.80 -15.86
N HIS A 294 -3.07 -15.83 -15.76
CA HIS A 294 -2.63 -15.30 -14.47
C HIS A 294 -2.26 -13.80 -14.58
N PRO A 295 -2.76 -12.93 -13.67
CA PRO A 295 -2.52 -11.50 -13.76
C PRO A 295 -1.08 -11.08 -13.37
N ASN A 296 -0.42 -11.80 -12.46
CA ASN A 296 0.99 -11.57 -12.16
C ASN A 296 1.69 -12.83 -11.62
N ALA A 297 2.40 -13.58 -12.46
CA ALA A 297 3.11 -14.79 -12.06
C ALA A 297 4.53 -14.53 -11.52
N ALA A 298 4.91 -13.27 -11.26
CA ALA A 298 6.26 -12.93 -10.82
C ALA A 298 6.63 -13.63 -9.50
N GLU A 299 5.78 -13.53 -8.48
CA GLU A 299 6.01 -14.17 -7.18
C GLU A 299 6.16 -15.70 -7.32
N ALA A 300 5.30 -16.34 -8.11
CA ALA A 300 5.37 -17.78 -8.33
C ALA A 300 6.69 -18.21 -8.98
N ILE A 301 7.23 -17.41 -9.90
CA ILE A 301 8.55 -17.66 -10.52
C ILE A 301 9.69 -17.46 -9.52
N GLU A 302 9.59 -16.47 -8.63
CA GLU A 302 10.59 -16.25 -7.59
C GLU A 302 10.62 -17.40 -6.58
N ASP A 303 9.44 -17.85 -6.14
CA ASP A 303 9.28 -18.86 -5.10
C ASP A 303 9.48 -20.30 -5.63
N HIS A 304 9.00 -20.60 -6.85
CA HIS A 304 8.94 -21.97 -7.38
C HIS A 304 9.77 -22.18 -8.67
N GLY A 305 10.25 -21.11 -9.30
CA GLY A 305 11.04 -21.21 -10.53
C GLY A 305 10.29 -21.91 -11.65
N VAL A 306 10.87 -22.98 -12.19
CA VAL A 306 10.30 -23.75 -13.31
C VAL A 306 9.04 -24.52 -12.91
N ASP A 307 8.90 -24.86 -11.64
CA ASP A 307 7.76 -25.65 -11.13
C ASP A 307 6.46 -24.85 -11.10
N ALA A 308 6.51 -23.53 -11.33
CA ALA A 308 5.35 -22.67 -11.53
C ALA A 308 4.61 -22.94 -12.86
N TYR A 309 5.30 -23.52 -13.85
CA TYR A 309 4.69 -23.93 -15.11
C TYR A 309 3.71 -25.10 -14.89
N PRO A 310 2.53 -25.16 -15.55
CA PRO A 310 2.05 -24.34 -16.68
C PRO A 310 1.37 -23.01 -16.35
N PHE A 311 1.55 -22.47 -15.14
CA PHE A 311 0.94 -21.20 -14.70
C PHE A 311 -0.59 -21.20 -14.75
N THR A 312 -1.21 -22.37 -14.60
CA THR A 312 -2.67 -22.50 -14.56
C THR A 312 -3.18 -22.36 -13.11
N PRO A 313 -4.45 -21.97 -12.92
CA PRO A 313 -5.06 -21.93 -11.60
C PRO A 313 -4.92 -23.26 -10.82
N GLU A 314 -5.03 -24.40 -11.51
CA GLU A 314 -4.88 -25.72 -10.91
C GLU A 314 -3.44 -25.96 -10.44
N LYS A 315 -2.45 -25.50 -11.23
CA LYS A 315 -1.04 -25.64 -10.85
C LYS A 315 -0.70 -24.79 -9.63
N PHE A 316 -1.19 -23.56 -9.57
CA PHE A 316 -0.99 -22.72 -8.38
C PHE A 316 -1.69 -23.29 -7.16
N SER A 317 -2.90 -23.84 -7.32
CA SER A 317 -3.58 -24.57 -6.24
C SER A 317 -2.75 -25.77 -5.75
N GLU A 318 -2.12 -26.53 -6.65
CA GLU A 318 -1.21 -27.62 -6.28
C GLU A 318 0.00 -27.12 -5.49
N LEU A 319 0.63 -26.02 -5.94
CA LEU A 319 1.79 -25.42 -5.26
C LEU A 319 1.43 -24.90 -3.87
N ASP A 320 0.24 -24.31 -3.71
CA ASP A 320 -0.28 -23.88 -2.42
C ASP A 320 -0.48 -25.05 -1.46
N GLU A 321 -1.04 -26.17 -1.94
CA GLU A 321 -1.21 -27.38 -1.12
C GLU A 321 0.14 -27.99 -0.72
N ILE A 322 1.13 -27.98 -1.62
CA ILE A 322 2.51 -28.39 -1.30
C ILE A 322 3.12 -27.46 -0.25
N ALA A 323 2.94 -26.15 -0.39
CA ALA A 323 3.44 -25.17 0.56
C ALA A 323 2.81 -25.35 1.95
N LYS A 324 1.48 -25.52 2.02
CA LYS A 324 0.74 -25.83 3.26
C LYS A 324 1.20 -27.14 3.87
N ALA A 325 1.41 -28.20 3.08
CA ALA A 325 1.91 -29.47 3.57
C ALA A 325 3.34 -29.35 4.13
N LYS A 326 4.21 -28.57 3.49
CA LYS A 326 5.56 -28.26 3.99
C LYS A 326 5.52 -27.44 5.28
N GLU A 327 4.60 -26.49 5.40
CA GLU A 327 4.42 -25.71 6.62
C GLU A 327 3.84 -26.55 7.77
N ALA A 328 2.87 -27.42 7.49
CA ALA A 328 2.29 -28.33 8.47
C ALA A 328 3.30 -29.37 8.99
N SER A 329 4.25 -29.79 8.15
CA SER A 329 5.34 -30.71 8.52
C SER A 329 6.60 -30.00 9.03
N GLN A 330 6.58 -28.67 9.14
CA GLN A 330 7.72 -27.90 9.63
C GLN A 330 8.05 -28.26 11.08
N THR A 331 9.33 -28.58 11.32
CA THR A 331 9.91 -28.67 12.66
C THR A 331 10.93 -27.55 12.89
N LEU A 332 11.33 -27.31 14.13
CA LEU A 332 12.34 -26.29 14.43
C LEU A 332 13.68 -26.61 13.73
N GLU A 333 14.05 -27.89 13.70
CA GLU A 333 15.27 -28.37 13.07
C GLU A 333 15.21 -28.19 11.56
N SER A 334 14.06 -28.43 10.92
CA SER A 334 13.91 -28.16 9.47
C SER A 334 14.12 -26.69 9.09
N VAL A 335 14.01 -25.78 10.08
CA VAL A 335 14.22 -24.34 9.91
C VAL A 335 15.65 -23.92 10.26
N LEU A 336 16.18 -24.42 11.38
CA LEU A 336 17.44 -23.93 11.95
C LEU A 336 18.64 -24.87 11.74
N VAL A 337 18.48 -26.07 11.17
CA VAL A 337 19.59 -27.00 10.90
C VAL A 337 19.91 -27.05 9.41
N SER A 338 21.18 -26.93 9.05
CA SER A 338 21.67 -27.07 7.68
C SER A 338 23.03 -27.79 7.64
N GLY A 339 23.02 -29.07 7.29
CA GLY A 339 24.24 -29.90 7.35
C GLY A 339 24.80 -29.93 8.76
N ASP A 340 26.08 -29.56 8.93
CA ASP A 340 26.76 -29.49 10.23
C ASP A 340 26.44 -28.21 11.03
N GLN A 341 25.62 -27.30 10.48
CA GLN A 341 25.16 -26.09 11.18
C GLN A 341 23.90 -26.41 11.99
N ASP A 342 24.07 -27.10 13.10
CA ASP A 342 23.01 -27.58 14.00
C ASP A 342 22.95 -26.84 15.34
N PHE A 343 23.62 -25.69 15.45
CA PHE A 343 23.73 -24.91 16.69
C PHE A 343 23.45 -23.41 16.49
N VAL A 344 23.15 -22.73 17.59
CA VAL A 344 23.18 -21.28 17.76
C VAL A 344 24.27 -20.93 18.78
N ILE A 345 24.59 -19.65 18.97
CA ILE A 345 25.61 -19.20 19.92
C ILE A 345 24.99 -18.38 21.05
N ASP A 346 25.52 -18.53 22.26
CA ASP A 346 25.25 -17.61 23.36
C ASP A 346 26.19 -16.40 23.34
N LYS A 347 26.04 -15.51 24.32
CA LYS A 347 26.85 -14.29 24.48
C LYS A 347 28.35 -14.54 24.61
N ASP A 348 28.76 -15.72 25.07
CA ASP A 348 30.17 -16.09 25.27
C ASP A 348 30.71 -16.85 24.04
N GLY A 349 29.90 -16.97 22.98
CA GLY A 349 30.25 -17.71 21.76
C GLY A 349 30.13 -19.23 21.92
N LYS A 350 29.58 -19.72 23.03
CA LYS A 350 29.37 -21.15 23.24
C LYS A 350 28.27 -21.63 22.30
N LYS A 351 28.54 -22.76 21.63
CA LYS A 351 27.57 -23.41 20.75
C LYS A 351 26.50 -24.13 21.56
N ILE A 352 25.25 -23.78 21.32
CA ILE A 352 24.05 -24.40 21.88
C ILE A 352 23.35 -25.17 20.75
N PRO A 353 23.23 -26.50 20.84
CA PRO A 353 22.52 -27.30 19.85
C PRO A 353 21.06 -26.84 19.66
N VAL A 354 20.59 -26.81 18.42
CA VAL A 354 19.19 -26.46 18.08
C VAL A 354 18.21 -27.44 18.75
N SER A 355 18.63 -28.69 18.97
CA SER A 355 17.83 -29.69 19.69
C SER A 355 17.48 -29.28 21.14
N GLU A 356 18.28 -28.42 21.78
CA GLU A 356 17.97 -27.87 23.12
C GLU A 356 16.87 -26.79 23.09
N LEU A 357 16.51 -26.30 21.90
CA LEU A 357 15.45 -25.32 21.70
C LEU A 357 14.11 -25.96 21.30
N VAL A 358 14.11 -27.26 20.97
CA VAL A 358 12.91 -28.01 20.59
C VAL A 358 11.93 -28.05 21.76
N GLY A 359 10.65 -27.82 21.49
CA GLY A 359 9.62 -27.70 22.53
C GLY A 359 9.48 -26.31 23.13
N LYS A 360 10.37 -25.35 22.80
CA LYS A 360 10.23 -23.95 23.19
C LYS A 360 9.53 -23.14 22.10
N THR A 361 8.90 -22.04 22.48
CA THR A 361 8.60 -20.97 21.52
C THR A 361 9.90 -20.27 21.17
N VAL A 362 10.27 -20.23 19.89
CA VAL A 362 11.49 -19.57 19.40
C VAL A 362 11.12 -18.36 18.55
N LEU A 363 11.62 -17.19 18.92
CA LEU A 363 11.47 -15.98 18.12
C LEU A 363 12.72 -15.78 17.26
N LEU A 364 12.56 -15.77 15.93
CA LEU A 364 13.63 -15.44 15.00
C LEU A 364 13.65 -13.92 14.79
N TYR A 365 14.68 -13.25 15.29
CA TYR A 365 14.79 -11.80 15.28
C TYR A 365 15.80 -11.32 14.23
N PHE A 366 15.29 -10.86 13.08
CA PHE A 366 16.10 -10.29 12.01
C PHE A 366 16.30 -8.79 12.27
N SER A 367 17.54 -8.38 12.49
CA SER A 367 17.87 -7.03 12.95
C SER A 367 19.32 -6.66 12.63
N ALA A 368 19.69 -5.39 12.85
CA ALA A 368 21.06 -4.91 12.69
C ALA A 368 21.33 -3.66 13.53
N HIS A 369 22.58 -3.47 13.92
CA HIS A 369 23.04 -2.30 14.67
C HIS A 369 22.78 -1.00 13.91
N TRP A 370 23.11 -0.96 12.62
CA TRP A 370 23.02 0.24 11.78
C TRP A 370 21.57 0.72 11.55
N CYS A 371 20.57 -0.12 11.83
CA CYS A 371 19.16 0.12 11.53
C CYS A 371 18.45 0.88 12.68
N PRO A 372 18.04 2.16 12.50
CA PRO A 372 17.35 2.92 13.54
C PRO A 372 16.05 2.30 14.07
N PRO A 373 15.10 1.82 13.23
CA PRO A 373 13.88 1.21 13.75
C PRO A 373 14.16 -0.10 14.50
N CYS A 374 15.26 -0.78 14.19
CA CYS A 374 15.73 -1.96 14.90
C CYS A 374 16.16 -1.62 16.33
N ARG A 375 17.00 -0.58 16.49
CA ARG A 375 17.43 -0.09 17.81
C ARG A 375 16.24 0.43 18.63
N ALA A 376 15.27 1.07 18.00
CA ALA A 376 14.06 1.54 18.68
C ALA A 376 13.16 0.39 19.18
N PHE A 377 13.11 -0.73 18.46
CA PHE A 377 12.31 -1.89 18.83
C PHE A 377 12.99 -2.78 19.90
N LEU A 378 14.33 -2.81 19.94
CA LEU A 378 15.08 -3.71 20.82
C LEU A 378 14.68 -3.60 22.31
N PRO A 379 14.55 -2.42 22.94
CA PRO A 379 14.12 -2.31 24.34
C PRO A 379 12.74 -2.93 24.60
N LYS A 380 11.79 -2.74 23.69
CA LYS A 380 10.43 -3.34 23.80
C LYS A 380 10.51 -4.87 23.78
N LEU A 381 11.35 -5.43 22.89
CA LEU A 381 11.53 -6.89 22.82
C LEU A 381 12.23 -7.45 24.07
N ILE A 382 13.24 -6.76 24.60
CA ILE A 382 13.93 -7.14 25.85
C ILE A 382 12.93 -7.17 27.02
N GLU A 383 12.10 -6.13 27.14
CA GLU A 383 11.09 -6.06 28.19
C GLU A 383 10.09 -7.22 28.09
N ALA A 384 9.54 -7.47 26.89
CA ALA A 384 8.62 -8.58 26.66
C ALA A 384 9.28 -9.94 26.96
N TYR A 385 10.53 -10.14 26.53
CA TYR A 385 11.30 -11.36 26.79
C TYR A 385 11.44 -11.63 28.28
N HIS A 386 11.87 -10.62 29.07
CA HIS A 386 12.02 -10.78 30.51
C HIS A 386 10.68 -11.04 31.22
N LYS A 387 9.60 -10.35 30.84
CA LYS A 387 8.27 -10.58 31.41
C LYS A 387 7.77 -12.01 31.14
N ILE A 388 7.92 -12.50 29.91
CA ILE A 388 7.49 -13.86 29.54
C ILE A 388 8.33 -14.91 30.28
N LYS A 389 9.67 -14.76 30.33
CA LYS A 389 10.54 -15.70 31.07
C LYS A 389 10.31 -15.63 32.57
N ALA A 390 9.97 -14.48 33.15
CA ALA A 390 9.61 -14.41 34.57
C ALA A 390 8.36 -15.25 34.91
N GLN A 391 7.43 -15.40 33.97
CA GLN A 391 6.20 -16.20 34.15
C GLN A 391 6.41 -17.69 33.83
N ASN A 392 7.27 -18.00 32.86
CA ASN A 392 7.52 -19.37 32.41
C ASN A 392 8.97 -19.53 31.89
N ASN A 393 9.90 -19.69 32.84
CA ASN A 393 11.37 -19.49 32.69
C ASN A 393 12.02 -20.10 31.44
N ASP A 394 11.56 -21.26 30.97
CA ASP A 394 12.22 -22.00 29.89
C ASP A 394 11.39 -22.14 28.61
N ALA A 395 10.21 -21.53 28.54
CA ALA A 395 9.27 -21.73 27.43
C ALA A 395 9.49 -20.81 26.21
N LEU A 396 10.32 -19.76 26.35
CA LEU A 396 10.63 -18.79 25.30
C LEU A 396 12.13 -18.66 25.11
N GLU A 397 12.57 -18.66 23.86
CA GLU A 397 13.91 -18.21 23.47
C GLU A 397 13.87 -17.29 22.25
N VAL A 398 14.87 -16.43 22.10
CA VAL A 398 15.06 -15.59 20.92
C VAL A 398 16.38 -15.97 20.24
N VAL A 399 16.36 -16.04 18.91
CA VAL A 399 17.55 -16.23 18.07
C VAL A 399 17.73 -15.00 17.20
N PHE A 400 18.75 -14.21 17.51
CA PHE A 400 19.16 -13.05 16.72
C PHE A 400 19.81 -13.47 15.41
N ILE A 401 19.32 -12.90 14.31
CA ILE A 401 19.80 -13.14 12.94
C ILE A 401 20.27 -11.79 12.38
N SER A 402 21.58 -11.60 12.39
CA SER A 402 22.18 -10.30 12.11
C SER A 402 22.21 -9.93 10.62
N SER A 403 21.88 -8.68 10.34
CA SER A 403 22.10 -8.00 9.07
C SER A 403 23.20 -6.95 9.12
N ASP A 404 24.07 -7.03 10.13
CA ASP A 404 25.28 -6.22 10.22
C ASP A 404 26.26 -6.55 9.09
N ARG A 405 27.15 -5.60 8.81
CA ARG A 405 28.08 -5.68 7.67
C ARG A 405 29.44 -6.25 8.06
N ASP A 406 29.71 -6.36 9.35
CA ASP A 406 30.98 -6.81 9.92
C ASP A 406 30.76 -7.43 11.31
N GLN A 407 31.76 -8.20 11.74
CA GLN A 407 31.75 -8.93 13.01
C GLN A 407 31.75 -8.00 14.24
N GLU A 408 32.36 -6.81 14.13
CA GLU A 408 32.47 -5.86 15.24
C GLU A 408 31.10 -5.26 15.57
N SER A 409 30.40 -4.76 14.56
CA SER A 409 29.02 -4.25 14.67
C SER A 409 28.07 -5.31 15.21
N PHE A 410 28.23 -6.57 14.76
CA PHE A 410 27.47 -7.70 15.29
C PHE A 410 27.72 -7.90 16.79
N ASN A 411 28.98 -7.97 17.21
CA ASN A 411 29.36 -8.20 18.61
C ASN A 411 28.86 -7.07 19.52
N GLU A 412 29.04 -5.81 19.11
CA GLU A 412 28.60 -4.63 19.87
C GLU A 412 27.09 -4.65 20.10
N PHE A 413 26.31 -4.93 19.06
CA PHE A 413 24.85 -4.93 19.18
C PHE A 413 24.33 -6.15 19.92
N PHE A 414 24.91 -7.33 19.67
CA PHE A 414 24.53 -8.57 20.35
C PHE A 414 24.85 -8.54 21.85
N ALA A 415 25.89 -7.82 22.28
CA ALA A 415 26.22 -7.64 23.70
C ALA A 415 25.08 -7.02 24.53
N GLY A 416 24.17 -6.26 23.90
CA GLY A 416 22.99 -5.70 24.56
C GLY A 416 21.79 -6.66 24.66
N MET A 417 21.90 -7.89 24.17
CA MET A 417 20.78 -8.83 24.03
C MET A 417 20.86 -9.99 25.04
N PRO A 418 19.77 -10.36 25.73
CA PRO A 418 19.78 -11.42 26.75
C PRO A 418 19.59 -12.84 26.19
N TRP A 419 19.75 -13.05 24.88
CA TRP A 419 19.33 -14.27 24.17
C TRP A 419 20.41 -14.80 23.20
N LEU A 420 20.06 -15.79 22.38
CA LEU A 420 20.98 -16.50 21.49
C LEU A 420 21.08 -15.83 20.11
N ALA A 421 22.08 -16.20 19.31
CA ALA A 421 22.24 -15.70 17.94
C ALA A 421 22.67 -16.80 16.96
N LEU A 422 22.41 -16.59 15.68
CA LEU A 422 23.22 -17.25 14.65
C LEU A 422 24.61 -16.60 14.61
N PRO A 423 25.68 -17.37 14.38
CA PRO A 423 27.00 -16.81 14.11
C PRO A 423 26.95 -15.75 13.00
N PHE A 424 27.80 -14.73 13.10
CA PHE A 424 27.95 -13.77 12.02
C PHE A 424 28.44 -14.47 10.73
N GLY A 425 27.86 -14.12 9.58
CA GLY A 425 28.15 -14.76 8.30
C GLY A 425 27.53 -16.15 8.11
N ASP A 426 26.64 -16.59 9.00
CA ASP A 426 25.97 -17.90 8.86
C ASP A 426 25.11 -17.98 7.59
N THR A 427 25.34 -19.00 6.78
CA THR A 427 24.66 -19.24 5.50
C THR A 427 23.16 -19.51 5.66
N ARG A 428 22.70 -20.00 6.83
CA ARG A 428 21.27 -20.19 7.11
C ARG A 428 20.49 -18.88 7.04
N LYS A 429 21.12 -17.73 7.28
CA LYS A 429 20.48 -16.41 7.20
C LYS A 429 19.74 -16.21 5.87
N GLU A 430 20.37 -16.52 4.74
CA GLU A 430 19.77 -16.29 3.43
C GLU A 430 18.54 -17.17 3.20
N PHE A 431 18.62 -18.44 3.61
CA PHE A 431 17.50 -19.36 3.57
C PHE A 431 16.35 -18.87 4.45
N LEU A 432 16.64 -18.45 5.68
CA LEU A 432 15.66 -17.94 6.63
C LEU A 432 15.00 -16.65 6.13
N SER A 433 15.78 -15.71 5.57
CA SER A 433 15.26 -14.48 4.97
C SER A 433 14.30 -14.76 3.82
N ARG A 434 14.62 -15.72 2.93
CA ARG A 434 13.71 -16.13 1.85
C ARG A 434 12.46 -16.82 2.40
N LYS A 435 12.63 -17.83 3.25
CA LYS A 435 11.52 -18.63 3.82
C LYS A 435 10.49 -17.75 4.53
N PHE A 436 10.94 -16.72 5.24
CA PHE A 436 10.06 -15.82 6.00
C PHE A 436 9.80 -14.48 5.29
N LYS A 437 10.14 -14.36 4.01
CA LYS A 437 9.91 -13.18 3.17
C LYS A 437 10.36 -11.88 3.86
N VAL A 438 11.61 -11.88 4.35
CA VAL A 438 12.21 -10.74 5.06
C VAL A 438 12.63 -9.67 4.05
N SER A 439 11.73 -8.75 3.76
CA SER A 439 11.96 -7.58 2.88
C SER A 439 12.44 -6.32 3.61
N GLY A 440 12.33 -6.29 4.94
CA GLY A 440 12.76 -5.20 5.79
C GLY A 440 13.03 -5.64 7.23
N ILE A 441 13.82 -4.86 7.96
CA ILE A 441 14.16 -5.09 9.36
C ILE A 441 13.75 -3.86 10.22
N PRO A 442 13.33 -4.05 11.48
CA PRO A 442 13.30 -5.32 12.23
C PRO A 442 12.13 -6.22 11.82
N LYS A 443 12.40 -7.53 11.67
CA LYS A 443 11.38 -8.58 11.47
C LYS A 443 11.50 -9.60 12.59
N LEU A 444 10.36 -10.08 13.09
CA LEU A 444 10.30 -11.06 14.17
C LEU A 444 9.27 -12.12 13.81
N VAL A 445 9.71 -13.38 13.78
CA VAL A 445 8.88 -14.54 13.44
C VAL A 445 8.77 -15.42 14.67
N ALA A 446 7.56 -15.86 15.03
CA ALA A 446 7.34 -16.77 16.14
C ALA A 446 7.20 -18.21 15.62
N ILE A 447 8.04 -19.10 16.11
CA ILE A 447 7.95 -20.55 15.94
C ILE A 447 7.47 -21.13 17.27
N GLY A 448 6.42 -21.94 17.23
CA GLY A 448 5.82 -22.53 18.42
C GLY A 448 6.59 -23.75 18.93
N PRO A 449 6.21 -24.29 20.10
CA PRO A 449 6.80 -25.50 20.68
C PRO A 449 6.84 -26.72 19.75
N SER A 450 5.87 -26.84 18.83
CA SER A 450 5.82 -27.91 17.83
C SER A 450 6.85 -27.77 16.71
N GLY A 451 7.55 -26.64 16.62
CA GLY A 451 8.43 -26.30 15.50
C GLY A 451 7.71 -25.66 14.30
N GLN A 452 6.38 -25.54 14.36
CA GLN A 452 5.58 -24.86 13.33
C GLN A 452 5.61 -23.33 13.51
N THR A 453 5.52 -22.60 12.41
CA THR A 453 5.42 -21.14 12.43
C THR A 453 4.06 -20.75 13.00
N VAL A 454 4.05 -19.98 14.09
CA VAL A 454 2.83 -19.46 14.70
C VAL A 454 2.40 -18.16 14.02
N THR A 455 3.36 -17.27 13.75
CA THR A 455 3.11 -16.03 13.00
C THR A 455 4.42 -15.45 12.47
N LYS A 456 4.35 -14.83 11.28
CA LYS A 456 5.45 -14.05 10.69
C LYS A 456 5.43 -12.58 11.14
N GLU A 457 4.41 -12.17 11.88
CA GLU A 457 4.15 -10.78 12.28
C GLU A 457 4.34 -10.53 13.78
N ALA A 458 5.12 -11.37 14.45
CA ALA A 458 5.35 -11.27 15.91
C ALA A 458 5.92 -9.90 16.32
N ARG A 459 6.62 -9.20 15.42
CA ARG A 459 7.13 -7.84 15.70
C ARG A 459 5.99 -6.89 16.05
N GLY A 460 4.94 -6.89 15.22
CA GLY A 460 3.78 -6.03 15.43
C GLY A 460 3.06 -6.39 16.72
N LEU A 461 2.86 -7.69 16.97
CA LEU A 461 2.21 -8.18 18.19
C LEU A 461 2.96 -7.79 19.46
N VAL A 462 4.29 -7.89 19.48
CA VAL A 462 5.11 -7.39 20.61
C VAL A 462 5.03 -5.87 20.71
N GLY A 463 4.98 -5.16 19.58
CA GLY A 463 4.84 -3.71 19.57
C GLY A 463 3.54 -3.22 20.20
N LEU A 464 2.43 -3.93 19.94
CA LEU A 464 1.08 -3.57 20.38
C LEU A 464 0.74 -4.11 21.76
N TYR A 465 1.05 -5.38 22.01
CA TYR A 465 0.58 -6.11 23.20
C TYR A 465 1.73 -6.55 24.12
N GLY A 466 2.98 -6.24 23.77
CA GLY A 466 4.15 -6.58 24.59
C GLY A 466 4.23 -8.09 24.90
N ALA A 467 4.36 -8.41 26.19
CA ALA A 467 4.42 -9.78 26.69
C ALA A 467 3.08 -10.53 26.56
N ASP A 468 1.95 -9.82 26.58
CA ASP A 468 0.61 -10.43 26.61
C ASP A 468 0.26 -11.13 25.30
N ALA A 469 0.94 -10.74 24.21
CA ALA A 469 0.85 -11.41 22.92
C ALA A 469 1.26 -12.89 23.00
N TYR A 470 2.12 -13.30 23.95
CA TYR A 470 2.56 -14.68 24.10
C TYR A 470 1.37 -15.62 24.35
N PRO A 471 1.27 -16.79 23.67
CA PRO A 471 2.27 -17.45 22.80
C PRO A 471 2.20 -17.08 21.31
N PHE A 472 1.72 -15.88 20.98
CA PHE A 472 1.62 -15.28 19.64
C PHE A 472 0.61 -15.95 18.71
N THR A 473 -0.20 -16.88 19.23
CA THR A 473 -1.23 -17.58 18.46
C THR A 473 -2.38 -16.64 18.08
N GLU A 474 -2.99 -16.85 16.91
CA GLU A 474 -4.18 -16.10 16.48
C GLU A 474 -5.31 -16.14 17.53
N LYS A 475 -5.52 -17.31 18.16
CA LYS A 475 -6.48 -17.47 19.25
C LYS A 475 -6.21 -16.50 20.41
N ARG A 476 -4.95 -16.42 20.86
CA ARG A 476 -4.53 -15.51 21.95
C ARG A 476 -4.77 -14.05 21.57
N ILE A 477 -4.45 -13.66 20.34
CA ILE A 477 -4.68 -12.28 19.88
C ILE A 477 -6.17 -11.95 19.85
N LYS A 478 -7.02 -12.86 19.34
CA LYS A 478 -8.48 -12.70 19.39
C LYS A 478 -9.02 -12.60 20.81
N GLU A 479 -8.44 -13.32 21.77
CA GLU A 479 -8.82 -13.20 23.19
C GLU A 479 -8.48 -11.81 23.75
N ILE A 480 -7.31 -11.26 23.44
CA ILE A 480 -6.91 -9.91 23.86
C ILE A 480 -7.85 -8.86 23.24
N GLU A 481 -8.10 -8.95 21.93
CA GLU A 481 -8.98 -8.04 21.21
C GLU A 481 -10.42 -8.12 21.73
N ALA A 482 -10.94 -9.33 22.00
CA ALA A 482 -12.27 -9.51 22.59
C ALA A 482 -12.38 -8.93 24.00
N GLN A 483 -11.31 -9.02 24.81
CA GLN A 483 -11.26 -8.37 26.13
C GLN A 483 -11.30 -6.85 25.99
N LYS A 484 -10.52 -6.27 25.06
CA LYS A 484 -10.57 -4.83 24.77
C LYS A 484 -11.96 -4.40 24.29
N ASP A 485 -12.59 -5.18 23.41
CA ASP A 485 -13.95 -4.91 22.92
C ASP A 485 -15.00 -5.00 24.04
N ASP A 486 -14.86 -5.92 24.99
CA ASP A 486 -15.79 -6.03 26.12
C ASP A 486 -15.65 -4.85 27.09
N ILE A 487 -14.41 -4.41 27.36
CA ILE A 487 -14.15 -3.20 28.14
C ILE A 487 -14.73 -1.97 27.44
N ALA A 488 -14.57 -1.87 26.12
CA ALA A 488 -15.07 -0.75 25.33
C ALA A 488 -16.60 -0.59 25.38
N LYS A 489 -17.37 -1.67 25.62
CA LYS A 489 -18.84 -1.57 25.85
C LYS A 489 -19.20 -0.76 27.10
N GLY A 490 -18.29 -0.68 28.07
CA GLY A 490 -18.46 0.12 29.28
C GLY A 490 -18.13 1.61 29.08
N TRP A 491 -17.58 1.98 27.93
CA TRP A 491 -17.20 3.36 27.61
C TRP A 491 -18.33 4.09 26.88
N PRO A 492 -18.49 5.41 27.10
CA PRO A 492 -19.48 6.19 26.36
C PRO A 492 -19.15 6.22 24.87
N GLU A 493 -20.17 6.10 24.01
CA GLU A 493 -19.98 6.17 22.55
C GLU A 493 -19.38 7.50 22.09
N LYS A 494 -19.64 8.57 22.85
CA LYS A 494 -19.20 9.93 22.54
C LYS A 494 -18.77 10.70 23.78
N VAL A 495 -17.75 11.55 23.64
CA VAL A 495 -17.23 12.41 24.70
C VAL A 495 -16.87 13.80 24.18
N THR A 496 -16.89 14.78 25.06
CA THR A 496 -16.26 16.09 24.84
C THR A 496 -14.97 16.14 25.65
N HIS A 497 -13.95 16.81 25.14
CA HIS A 497 -12.63 16.87 25.79
C HIS A 497 -12.13 18.31 25.88
N GLU A 498 -11.54 18.70 27.01
CA GLU A 498 -11.15 20.11 27.24
C GLU A 498 -10.09 20.66 26.27
N THR A 499 -9.28 19.77 25.69
CA THR A 499 -8.26 20.14 24.72
C THR A 499 -8.76 20.13 23.26
N HIS A 500 -10.05 19.84 23.04
CA HIS A 500 -10.59 19.68 21.69
C HIS A 500 -12.09 20.02 21.60
N GLU A 501 -12.45 20.94 20.70
CA GLU A 501 -13.80 21.53 20.67
C GLU A 501 -14.89 20.59 20.10
N HIS A 502 -14.56 19.67 19.20
CA HIS A 502 -15.53 18.75 18.62
C HIS A 502 -15.81 17.52 19.50
N GLU A 503 -16.97 16.92 19.31
CA GLU A 503 -17.34 15.68 19.97
C GLU A 503 -16.50 14.52 19.41
N LEU A 504 -15.83 13.78 20.29
CA LEU A 504 -15.02 12.62 19.93
C LEU A 504 -15.87 11.35 20.01
N VAL A 505 -15.78 10.52 18.98
CA VAL A 505 -16.55 9.28 18.85
C VAL A 505 -15.64 8.07 19.09
N LEU A 506 -16.10 7.15 19.94
CA LEU A 506 -15.41 5.89 20.20
C LEU A 506 -15.33 5.09 18.89
N SER A 507 -14.11 4.93 18.37
CA SER A 507 -13.84 4.42 17.04
C SER A 507 -12.79 3.33 17.08
N ARG A 508 -12.95 2.31 16.24
CA ARG A 508 -11.96 1.24 16.12
C ARG A 508 -10.80 1.72 15.24
N ARG A 509 -9.58 1.64 15.75
CA ARG A 509 -8.34 2.04 15.06
C ARG A 509 -7.34 0.91 15.10
N ASN A 510 -6.49 0.81 14.08
CA ASN A 510 -5.42 -0.18 14.07
C ASN A 510 -4.25 0.30 14.94
N VAL A 511 -3.54 1.32 14.46
CA VAL A 511 -2.49 2.04 15.18
C VAL A 511 -2.71 3.53 14.93
N TYR A 512 -2.64 4.35 15.98
CA TYR A 512 -2.77 5.80 15.90
C TYR A 512 -1.81 6.49 16.87
N CYS A 513 -1.59 7.79 16.69
CA CYS A 513 -0.88 8.60 17.66
C CYS A 513 -1.91 9.37 18.48
N CYS A 514 -1.87 9.25 19.80
CA CYS A 514 -2.78 10.01 20.65
C CYS A 514 -2.36 11.48 20.67
N ASP A 515 -3.27 12.38 20.32
CA ASP A 515 -3.00 13.81 20.29
C ASP A 515 -2.79 14.43 21.67
N GLY A 516 -3.29 13.78 22.72
CA GLY A 516 -3.13 14.21 24.11
C GLY A 516 -1.73 13.92 24.65
N CYS A 517 -1.31 12.65 24.66
CA CYS A 517 -0.03 12.24 25.25
C CYS A 517 1.11 12.05 24.24
N LYS A 518 0.81 12.07 22.93
CA LYS A 518 1.74 11.81 21.82
C LYS A 518 2.33 10.39 21.80
N ASP A 519 1.77 9.48 22.58
CA ASP A 519 2.10 8.06 22.54
C ASP A 519 1.22 7.30 21.54
N GLU A 520 1.74 6.17 21.07
CA GLU A 520 1.05 5.26 20.16
C GLU A 520 -0.15 4.58 20.86
N GLY A 521 -1.28 4.50 20.18
CA GLY A 521 -2.49 3.81 20.62
C GLY A 521 -2.92 2.74 19.63
N ASP A 522 -3.74 1.81 20.11
CA ASP A 522 -4.22 0.69 19.32
C ASP A 522 -5.68 0.31 19.66
N THR A 523 -6.32 -0.44 18.77
CA THR A 523 -7.68 -1.01 18.89
C THR A 523 -8.82 0.02 18.96
N TRP A 524 -8.84 0.88 19.98
CA TRP A 524 -9.92 1.84 20.24
C TRP A 524 -9.35 3.23 20.50
N SER A 525 -9.96 4.26 19.91
CA SER A 525 -9.67 5.67 20.17
C SER A 525 -10.96 6.48 20.33
N TYR A 526 -10.86 7.67 20.88
CA TYR A 526 -11.87 8.71 20.74
C TYR A 526 -11.45 9.65 19.62
N LEU A 527 -12.08 9.49 18.45
CA LEU A 527 -11.73 10.16 17.20
C LEU A 527 -12.71 11.29 16.89
N CYS A 528 -12.17 12.46 16.57
CA CYS A 528 -12.89 13.55 15.93
C CYS A 528 -13.02 13.26 14.43
N ALA A 529 -14.23 12.97 13.96
CA ALA A 529 -14.48 12.76 12.53
C ALA A 529 -14.22 14.03 11.68
N GLU A 530 -14.32 15.21 12.29
CA GLU A 530 -14.18 16.51 11.62
C GLU A 530 -12.71 16.92 11.39
N CYS A 531 -11.78 16.36 12.17
CA CYS A 531 -10.44 16.93 12.29
C CYS A 531 -9.32 15.90 12.50
N ASP A 532 -9.63 14.61 12.46
CA ASP A 532 -8.71 13.47 12.66
C ASP A 532 -7.92 13.56 13.98
N PHE A 533 -8.49 14.21 14.99
CA PHE A 533 -7.94 14.30 16.33
C PHE A 533 -8.27 13.01 17.10
N ASP A 534 -7.24 12.29 17.56
CA ASP A 534 -7.37 10.98 18.19
C ASP A 534 -6.92 11.04 19.67
N LEU A 535 -7.74 10.56 20.60
CA LEU A 535 -7.32 10.34 21.98
C LEU A 535 -7.35 8.86 22.35
N HIS A 536 -6.38 8.43 23.17
CA HIS A 536 -6.54 7.16 23.89
C HIS A 536 -7.81 7.20 24.74
N PRO A 537 -8.49 6.06 24.95
CA PRO A 537 -9.60 5.95 25.90
C PRO A 537 -9.23 6.46 27.30
N ASN A 538 -8.01 6.16 27.76
CA ASN A 538 -7.44 6.70 29.00
C ASN A 538 -7.25 8.21 28.99
N CYS A 539 -6.79 8.78 27.88
CA CYS A 539 -6.60 10.24 27.77
C CYS A 539 -7.96 10.95 27.75
N ALA A 540 -8.98 10.35 27.15
CA ALA A 540 -10.31 10.94 27.06
C ALA A 540 -11.15 10.76 28.34
N LEU A 541 -10.99 9.66 29.08
CA LEU A 541 -11.85 9.26 30.20
C LEU A 541 -11.16 9.27 31.57
N GLY A 542 -9.85 9.49 31.64
CA GLY A 542 -9.04 9.30 32.86
C GLY A 542 -9.03 7.83 33.32
N ASP A 543 -9.03 7.59 34.63
CA ASP A 543 -9.01 6.24 35.23
C ASP A 543 -10.12 5.30 34.73
N LYS A 544 -11.24 5.85 34.24
CA LYS A 544 -12.37 5.09 33.70
C LYS A 544 -12.11 4.53 32.30
N GLY A 545 -11.08 5.03 31.61
CA GLY A 545 -10.62 4.54 30.32
C GLY A 545 -9.62 3.39 30.40
N SER A 546 -9.24 2.95 31.61
CA SER A 546 -8.12 2.02 31.77
C SER A 546 -8.53 0.58 31.53
N ILE A 547 -7.79 -0.07 30.64
CA ILE A 547 -7.97 -1.48 30.28
C ILE A 547 -7.48 -2.40 31.43
N ASN A 548 -6.67 -1.89 32.35
CA ASN A 548 -6.17 -2.64 33.50
C ASN A 548 -6.67 -2.03 34.81
N GLY A 549 -7.54 -2.75 35.52
CA GLY A 549 -7.83 -2.52 36.94
C GLY A 549 -6.65 -2.84 37.87
N ALA A 550 -5.41 -2.60 37.43
CA ALA A 550 -4.21 -2.64 38.24
C ALA A 550 -3.81 -1.21 38.52
N LYS A 551 -3.83 -0.81 39.79
CA LYS A 551 -3.15 0.38 40.26
C LYS A 551 -1.72 0.36 39.71
N GLU A 552 -1.36 1.32 38.87
CA GLU A 552 0.05 1.67 38.74
C GLU A 552 0.54 2.01 40.15
N GLU A 553 1.46 1.20 40.67
CA GLU A 553 2.22 1.62 41.84
C GLU A 553 2.86 2.96 41.48
N GLU A 554 2.55 3.99 42.28
CA GLU A 554 3.20 5.29 42.19
C GLU A 554 4.70 5.07 42.08
N LYS A 555 5.30 5.45 40.96
CA LYS A 555 6.75 5.60 40.87
C LYS A 555 7.16 6.52 42.03
N PRO A 556 8.05 6.11 42.94
CA PRO A 556 8.54 7.02 43.95
C PRO A 556 9.19 8.18 43.21
N LYS A 557 8.71 9.40 43.48
CA LYS A 557 9.32 10.62 43.00
C LYS A 557 10.68 10.75 43.68
N ASP A 558 11.71 10.17 43.08
CA ASP A 558 13.10 10.45 43.43
C ASP A 558 13.41 11.89 42.99
N GLY A 559 12.95 12.85 43.77
CA GLY A 559 13.23 14.28 43.62
C GLY A 559 14.27 14.70 44.65
N TRP A 560 15.33 15.34 44.18
CA TRP A 560 16.26 16.03 45.07
C TRP A 560 15.67 17.39 45.42
N VAL A 561 15.61 17.73 46.70
CA VAL A 561 15.29 19.08 47.15
C VAL A 561 16.61 19.77 47.46
N CYS A 562 16.87 20.87 46.77
CA CYS A 562 18.06 21.68 46.94
C CYS A 562 17.68 23.01 47.61
N ASP A 563 18.37 23.35 48.70
CA ASP A 563 18.31 24.66 49.33
C ASP A 563 19.71 25.28 49.29
N GLY A 564 19.91 26.19 48.34
CA GLY A 564 21.25 26.64 47.95
C GLY A 564 22.09 25.53 47.32
N ASP A 565 23.36 25.42 47.71
CA ASP A 565 24.34 24.49 47.12
C ASP A 565 24.31 23.07 47.72
N VAL A 566 23.31 22.74 48.55
CA VAL A 566 23.18 21.41 49.17
C VAL A 566 21.87 20.77 48.73
N CYS A 567 21.99 19.64 48.03
CA CYS A 567 20.86 18.81 47.63
C CYS A 567 20.75 17.58 48.54
N THR A 568 19.54 17.31 49.01
CA THR A 568 19.22 16.06 49.74
C THR A 568 18.09 15.32 49.04
N LYS A 569 18.16 13.98 49.10
CA LYS A 569 17.14 13.09 48.52
C LYS A 569 15.88 13.19 49.39
N ALA A 570 14.75 13.59 48.80
CA ALA A 570 13.47 13.71 49.50
C ALA A 570 12.89 12.34 49.85
#